data_AF-A0A0N4VXR0-F1
#
_entry.id   AF-A0A0N4VXR0-F1
#
_cell.length_a   1.000
_cell.length_b   1.000
_cell.length_c   1.000
_cell.angle_alpha   90.00
_cell.angle_beta   90.00
_cell.angle_gamma   90.00
#
_symmetry.space_group_name_H-M   'P 1'
#
loop_
_entity.id
_entity.type
_entity.pdbx_description
1 polymer ?
#
loop_
_entity_poly.entity_id
_entity_poly.type
_entity_poly.pdbx_seq_one_letter_code
_entity_poly.pdbx_strand_id
1 'polypeptide(L)'
;MLMDPNFADIADFLRCDLLVFDYAGYGISDGEATEQTVYDSVDRVYKYATEELGYVPKDIILIGFSLGTAAMVHIASRTPDVS
;
A
#
# COMPACT_ATOMS: atom_id res chain seq x y z
N MET A 1 -3.30 28.09 -9.35
CA MET A 1 -3.76 27.27 -8.20
C MET A 1 -2.79 26.11 -8.17
N LEU A 2 -1.92 26.04 -7.18
CA LEU A 2 -1.03 24.88 -7.00
C LEU A 2 -1.97 23.69 -6.78
N MET A 3 -2.06 22.77 -7.74
CA MET A 3 -2.75 21.50 -7.50
C MET A 3 -1.79 20.70 -6.62
N ASP A 4 -2.23 20.32 -5.42
CA ASP A 4 -1.46 19.37 -4.61
C ASP A 4 -1.19 18.13 -5.50
N PRO A 5 0.06 17.65 -5.61
CA PRO A 5 0.38 16.56 -6.50
C PRO A 5 -0.44 15.33 -6.11
N ASN A 6 -1.17 14.79 -7.07
CA ASN A 6 -1.91 13.55 -6.86
C ASN A 6 -0.94 12.35 -6.92
N PHE A 7 -1.42 11.14 -6.61
CA PHE A 7 -0.55 9.96 -6.56
C PHE A 7 0.16 9.63 -7.89
N ALA A 8 -0.44 9.98 -9.03
CA ALA A 8 0.21 9.78 -10.33
C ALA A 8 1.38 10.76 -10.51
N ASP A 9 1.22 12.03 -10.10
CA ASP A 9 2.31 13.01 -10.15
C ASP A 9 3.50 12.58 -9.28
N ILE A 10 3.21 11.97 -8.11
CA ILE A 10 4.24 11.42 -7.21
C ILE A 10 4.96 10.24 -7.88
N ALA A 11 4.21 9.30 -8.46
CA ALA A 11 4.78 8.15 -9.15
C ALA A 11 5.64 8.55 -10.34
N ASP A 12 5.19 9.52 -11.15
CA ASP A 12 5.94 10.07 -12.28
C ASP A 12 7.22 10.77 -11.83
N PHE A 13 7.16 11.55 -10.73
CA PHE A 13 8.31 12.24 -10.17
C PHE A 13 9.36 11.25 -9.64
N LEU A 14 8.93 10.22 -8.90
CA LEU A 14 9.80 9.18 -8.33
C LEU A 14 10.23 8.13 -9.36
N ARG A 15 9.57 8.09 -10.53
CA ARG A 15 9.74 7.07 -11.57
C ARG A 15 9.55 5.65 -11.04
N CYS A 16 8.45 5.45 -10.32
CA CYS A 16 8.08 4.15 -9.78
C CYS A 16 6.68 3.73 -10.26
N ASP A 17 6.42 2.44 -10.20
CA ASP A 17 5.06 1.93 -10.37
C ASP A 17 4.21 2.29 -9.15
N LEU A 18 2.90 2.48 -9.35
CA LEU A 18 1.94 2.76 -8.28
C LEU A 18 0.96 1.59 -8.12
N LEU A 19 0.98 0.96 -6.94
CA LEU A 19 0.04 -0.10 -6.59
C LEU A 19 -1.02 0.45 -5.62
N VAL A 20 -2.26 0.54 -6.09
CA VAL A 20 -3.42 1.04 -5.31
C VAL A 20 -4.43 -0.09 -5.17
N PHE A 21 -5.04 -0.21 -3.99
CA PHE A 21 -5.95 -1.29 -3.65
C PHE A 21 -7.00 -0.83 -2.64
N ASP A 22 -8.13 -1.53 -2.63
CA ASP A 22 -9.18 -1.38 -1.62
C ASP A 22 -9.01 -2.44 -0.52
N TYR A 23 -9.23 -2.05 0.73
CA TYR A 23 -9.36 -3.01 1.84
C TYR A 23 -10.66 -3.81 1.71
N ALA A 24 -10.71 -5.02 2.29
CA ALA A 24 -11.96 -5.77 2.38
C ALA A 24 -13.10 -4.94 3.01
N GLY A 25 -14.27 -4.94 2.36
CA GLY A 25 -15.43 -4.12 2.76
C GLY A 25 -15.37 -2.65 2.35
N TYR A 26 -14.36 -2.23 1.58
CA TYR A 26 -14.23 -0.88 1.02
C TYR A 26 -14.26 -0.92 -0.51
N GLY A 27 -14.74 0.16 -1.13
CA GLY A 27 -14.74 0.33 -2.59
C GLY A 27 -15.48 -0.82 -3.28
N ILE A 28 -14.76 -1.57 -4.11
CA ILE A 28 -15.29 -2.77 -4.80
C ILE A 28 -14.83 -4.09 -4.17
N SER A 29 -14.03 -4.05 -3.10
CA SER A 29 -13.53 -5.23 -2.41
C SER A 29 -14.59 -5.82 -1.49
N ASP A 30 -14.94 -7.10 -1.74
CA ASP A 30 -15.87 -7.86 -0.89
C ASP A 30 -15.35 -8.04 0.55
N GLY A 31 -16.26 -8.41 1.46
CA GLY A 31 -15.95 -8.74 2.86
C GLY A 31 -16.46 -7.70 3.87
N GLU A 32 -16.07 -7.88 5.13
CA GLU A 32 -16.45 -6.97 6.22
C GLU A 32 -15.31 -6.02 6.57
N ALA A 33 -15.64 -4.76 6.82
CA ALA A 33 -14.68 -3.74 7.20
C ALA A 33 -14.31 -3.85 8.69
N THR A 34 -13.29 -4.64 9.00
CA THR A 34 -12.71 -4.78 10.34
C THR A 34 -11.21 -4.42 10.34
N GLU A 35 -10.64 -4.19 11.53
CA GLU A 35 -9.20 -3.94 11.66
C GLU A 35 -8.37 -5.12 11.13
N GLN A 36 -8.73 -6.35 11.51
CA GLN A 36 -8.03 -7.55 11.05
C GLN A 36 -8.07 -7.70 9.53
N THR A 37 -9.22 -7.44 8.91
CA THR A 37 -9.35 -7.57 7.45
C THR A 37 -8.60 -6.46 6.70
N VAL A 38 -8.40 -5.28 7.30
CA VAL A 38 -7.52 -4.23 6.74
C VAL A 38 -6.07 -4.73 6.71
N TYR A 39 -5.61 -5.31 7.81
CA TYR A 39 -4.29 -5.92 7.93
C TYR A 39 -4.09 -7.09 6.96
N ASP A 40 -5.05 -8.00 6.87
CA ASP A 40 -5.01 -9.11 5.91
C ASP A 40 -4.97 -8.61 4.45
N SER A 41 -5.65 -7.49 4.16
CA SER A 41 -5.65 -6.89 2.82
C SER A 41 -4.27 -6.36 2.44
N VAL A 42 -3.61 -5.61 3.33
CA VAL A 42 -2.25 -5.10 3.05
C VAL A 42 -1.21 -6.20 2.99
N ASP A 43 -1.34 -7.25 3.81
CA ASP A 43 -0.44 -8.41 3.76
C ASP A 43 -0.52 -9.14 2.42
N ARG A 44 -1.73 -9.29 1.87
CA ARG A 44 -1.94 -9.89 0.54
C ARG A 44 -1.33 -9.04 -0.57
N VAL A 45 -1.51 -7.72 -0.50
CA VAL A 45 -0.96 -6.80 -1.51
C VAL A 45 0.56 -6.77 -1.47
N TYR A 46 1.16 -6.73 -0.27
CA TYR A 46 2.61 -6.77 -0.13
C TYR A 46 3.20 -8.10 -0.63
N LYS A 47 2.53 -9.21 -0.33
CA LYS A 47 2.89 -10.53 -0.88
C LYS A 47 2.79 -10.56 -2.40
N TYR A 48 1.72 -10.02 -2.98
CA TYR A 48 1.55 -9.91 -4.43
C TYR A 48 2.68 -9.10 -5.07
N ALA A 49 3.03 -7.95 -4.49
CA ALA A 49 4.10 -7.09 -4.98
C ALA A 49 5.48 -7.80 -4.97
N THR A 50 5.78 -8.57 -3.93
CA THR A 50 7.10 -9.21 -3.73
C THR A 50 7.22 -10.57 -4.41
N GLU A 51 6.16 -11.40 -4.38
CA GLU A 51 6.20 -12.76 -4.90
C GLU A 51 5.75 -12.88 -6.36
N GLU A 52 4.72 -12.11 -6.78
CA GLU A 52 4.17 -12.22 -8.13
C GLU A 52 4.74 -11.16 -9.08
N LEU A 53 4.84 -9.91 -8.62
CA LEU A 53 5.44 -8.82 -9.42
C LEU A 53 6.98 -8.78 -9.30
N GLY A 54 7.54 -9.41 -8.27
CA GLY A 54 8.98 -9.55 -8.09
C GLY A 54 9.70 -8.26 -7.63
N TYR A 55 8.99 -7.29 -7.04
CA TYR A 55 9.63 -6.11 -6.46
C TYR A 55 10.44 -6.49 -5.23
N VAL A 56 11.65 -5.93 -5.14
CA VAL A 56 12.53 -6.16 -3.98
C VAL A 56 12.05 -5.29 -2.82
N PRO A 57 11.88 -5.82 -1.59
CA PRO A 57 11.36 -5.07 -0.43
C PRO A 57 11.98 -3.68 -0.21
N LYS A 58 13.30 -3.56 -0.35
CA LYS A 58 14.04 -2.28 -0.18
C LYS A 58 13.68 -1.20 -1.19
N ASP A 59 13.10 -1.59 -2.33
CA ASP A 59 12.72 -0.68 -3.41
C ASP A 59 11.21 -0.37 -3.38
N ILE A 60 10.49 -0.86 -2.35
CA ILE A 60 9.07 -0.57 -2.11
C ILE A 60 8.96 0.59 -1.13
N ILE A 61 8.13 1.59 -1.48
CA ILE A 61 7.81 2.74 -0.63
C ILE A 61 6.37 2.56 -0.12
N LEU A 62 6.18 2.56 1.20
CA LEU A 62 4.85 2.47 1.80
C LEU A 62 4.23 3.85 1.98
N ILE A 63 3.07 4.09 1.37
CA ILE A 63 2.35 5.36 1.45
C ILE A 63 0.96 5.11 2.05
N GLY A 64 0.66 5.78 3.17
CA GLY A 64 -0.62 5.62 3.87
C GLY A 64 -1.06 6.87 4.63
N PHE A 65 -2.35 7.20 4.54
CA PHE A 65 -2.97 8.34 5.21
C PHE A 65 -4.09 7.89 6.15
N SER A 66 -4.18 8.51 7.33
CA SER A 66 -5.22 8.19 8.32
C SER A 66 -5.22 6.68 8.64
N LEU A 67 -6.32 5.96 8.37
CA LEU A 67 -6.37 4.49 8.49
C LEU A 67 -5.24 3.79 7.71
N GLY A 68 -4.92 4.28 6.52
CA GLY A 68 -3.84 3.73 5.70
C GLY A 68 -2.48 3.84 6.37
N THR A 69 -2.26 4.82 7.26
CA THR A 69 -1.01 4.91 8.03
C THR A 69 -0.85 3.73 8.97
N ALA A 70 -1.91 3.33 9.68
CA ALA A 70 -1.87 2.14 10.54
C ALA A 70 -1.59 0.87 9.73
N ALA A 71 -2.22 0.75 8.56
CA ALA A 71 -2.01 -0.39 7.66
C ALA A 71 -0.59 -0.44 7.09
N MET A 72 0.02 0.70 6.74
CA MET A 72 1.41 0.75 6.27
C MET A 72 2.41 0.46 7.41
N VAL A 73 2.19 1.01 8.61
CA VAL A 73 3.01 0.72 9.79
C VAL A 73 2.96 -0.77 10.15
N HIS A 74 1.80 -1.41 9.97
CA HIS A 74 1.64 -2.84 10.16
C HIS A 74 2.57 -3.67 9.26
N ILE A 75 2.74 -3.28 7.98
CA ILE A 75 3.74 -3.89 7.08
C ILE A 75 5.15 -3.56 7.55
N ALA A 76 5.49 -2.27 7.71
CA ALA A 76 6.83 -1.83 8.07
C ALA A 76 7.37 -2.49 9.35
N SER A 77 6.51 -2.74 10.34
CA SER A 77 6.88 -3.39 11.61
C SER A 77 7.32 -4.86 11.46
N ARG A 78 6.97 -5.52 10.35
CA ARG A 78 7.22 -6.94 10.08
C ARG A 78 8.22 -7.15 8.94
N THR A 79 8.59 -6.10 8.23
CA THR A 79 9.52 -6.13 7.10
C THR A 79 10.58 -5.03 7.27
N PRO A 80 11.66 -5.31 8.03
CA PRO A 80 12.67 -4.31 8.36
C PRO A 80 13.47 -3.80 7.15
N ASP A 81 13.39 -4.50 6.01
CA ASP A 81 14.09 -4.14 4.78
C ASP A 81 13.28 -3.22 3.86
N VAL A 82 12.08 -2.79 4.24
CA VAL A 82 11.26 -1.84 3.45
C VAL A 82 11.69 -0.40 3.75
N SER A 83 11.75 0.44 2.70
CA SER A 83 12.22 1.84 2.76
C SER A 83 11.15 2.84 3.16
#